data_AF-A0A925CLF1-F1
#
_entry.id   AF-A0A925CLF1-F1
#
_cell.length_a   1.000
_cell.length_b   1.000
_cell.length_c   1.000
_cell.angle_alpha   90.00
_cell.angle_beta   90.00
_cell.angle_gamma   90.00
#
_symmetry.space_group_name_H-M   'P 1'
#
loop_
_entity.id
_entity.type
_entity.pdbx_description
1 polymer ?
#
loop_
_entity_poly.entity_id
_entity_poly.type
_entity_poly.pdbx_seq_one_letter_code
_entity_poly.pdbx_strand_id
1 'polypeptide(L)'
;MTHEELQESVPLYAAGALDRSERQALEAHLLSGCVSCHAALKDYQSIAALLPLALSPITPPHSLKATIMADRNPAPLPAEAAPNESARQSLEPGEWMNHLFPPVAPARSSSLPWALGFAALLIVAVGGYFAWSVSTERSVTTSNIQQLEASLKETSTKFANLQREVGDQTQSLAALRNELQQRTDETAETKEQLVQREAELEEMRVQLSQRGNTRTVETPQDELATLLRVPNAKTVSLTGSDMAKQAAGFLLYDSRTQKVWLYSINLPESPAGTTYQLWAIHDKPVSIGTFSIDTGKAAHLLVKKVPSFADAKAFAVSLEPSGGRPQPTGPIYLLSQS
;
A
#
# COMPACT_ATOMS: atom_id res chain seq x y z
N MET A 1 12.40 11.93 -34.49
CA MET A 1 12.38 11.07 -33.29
C MET A 1 10.99 11.12 -32.71
N THR A 2 10.44 9.98 -32.35
CA THR A 2 9.14 9.90 -31.68
C THR A 2 9.29 10.28 -30.21
N HIS A 3 8.17 10.55 -29.53
CA HIS A 3 8.18 10.83 -28.09
C HIS A 3 8.74 9.64 -27.28
N GLU A 4 8.41 8.42 -27.68
CA GLU A 4 8.85 7.18 -27.02
C GLU A 4 10.37 6.98 -27.13
N GLU A 5 10.93 7.16 -28.33
CA GLU A 5 12.40 7.12 -28.56
C GLU A 5 13.14 8.16 -27.70
N LEU A 6 12.56 9.36 -27.55
CA LEU A 6 13.15 10.41 -26.71
C LEU A 6 13.03 10.08 -25.23
N GLN A 7 11.93 9.49 -24.79
CA GLN A 7 11.74 9.05 -23.41
C GLN A 7 12.75 7.95 -23.03
N GLU A 8 13.04 7.01 -23.92
CA GLU A 8 14.05 5.96 -23.71
C GLU A 8 15.48 6.51 -23.60
N SER A 9 15.75 7.67 -24.21
CA SER A 9 17.07 8.31 -24.17
C SER A 9 17.34 9.10 -22.87
N VAL A 10 16.31 9.38 -22.07
CA VAL A 10 16.41 10.18 -20.82
C VAL A 10 17.44 9.65 -19.80
N PRO A 11 17.57 8.34 -19.53
CA PRO A 11 18.57 7.83 -18.59
C PRO A 11 20.00 8.11 -19.05
N LEU A 12 20.28 7.97 -20.35
CA LEU A 12 21.57 8.29 -20.94
C LEU A 12 21.85 9.79 -20.82
N TYR A 13 20.81 10.63 -20.87
CA TYR A 13 20.95 12.08 -20.77
C TYR A 13 21.34 12.47 -19.36
N ALA A 14 20.66 11.88 -18.36
CA ALA A 14 20.97 12.07 -16.95
C ALA A 14 22.41 11.62 -16.61
N ALA A 15 22.90 10.55 -17.24
CA ALA A 15 24.28 10.07 -17.08
C ALA A 15 25.32 10.85 -17.91
N GLY A 16 24.91 11.81 -18.74
CA GLY A 16 25.80 12.58 -19.61
C GLY A 16 26.36 11.79 -20.81
N ALA A 17 25.73 10.68 -21.19
CA ALA A 17 26.24 9.70 -22.15
C ALA A 17 25.67 9.81 -23.58
N LEU A 18 24.72 10.71 -23.87
CA LEU A 18 24.25 10.89 -25.25
C LEU A 18 25.29 11.58 -26.14
N ASP A 19 25.17 11.28 -27.43
CA ASP A 19 25.85 12.05 -28.46
C ASP A 19 25.29 13.49 -28.57
N ARG A 20 25.96 14.31 -29.38
CA ARG A 20 25.61 15.74 -29.51
C ARG A 20 24.24 15.94 -30.18
N SER A 21 23.90 15.12 -31.18
CA SER A 21 22.69 15.24 -31.98
C SER A 21 21.44 14.81 -31.22
N GLU A 22 21.50 13.67 -30.53
CA GLU A 22 20.42 13.14 -29.71
C GLU A 22 20.17 14.03 -28.49
N ARG A 23 21.25 14.56 -27.89
CA ARG A 23 21.14 15.55 -26.80
C ARG A 23 20.34 16.77 -27.24
N GLN A 24 20.66 17.34 -28.41
CA GLN A 24 19.95 18.50 -28.95
C GLN A 24 18.47 18.18 -29.24
N ALA A 25 18.17 16.98 -29.74
CA ALA A 25 16.80 16.55 -30.00
C ALA A 25 15.98 16.43 -28.70
N LEU A 26 16.57 15.85 -27.64
CA LEU A 26 15.93 15.74 -26.34
C LEU A 26 15.78 17.10 -25.64
N GLU A 27 16.78 17.97 -25.70
CA GLU A 27 16.70 19.34 -25.15
C GLU A 27 15.59 20.15 -25.83
N ALA A 28 15.47 20.08 -27.16
CA ALA A 28 14.38 20.71 -27.89
C ALA A 28 13.00 20.17 -27.46
N HIS A 29 12.90 18.87 -27.18
CA HIS A 29 11.67 18.25 -26.70
C HIS A 29 11.34 18.63 -25.24
N LEU A 30 12.34 18.78 -24.38
CA LEU A 30 12.15 19.29 -23.02
C LEU A 30 11.71 20.76 -23.05
N LEU A 31 12.25 21.56 -23.96
CA LEU A 31 11.84 22.96 -24.17
C LEU A 31 10.41 23.08 -24.68
N SER A 32 9.88 22.08 -25.40
CA SER A 32 8.47 22.06 -25.79
C SER A 32 7.51 21.77 -24.61
N GLY A 33 8.03 21.49 -23.41
CA GLY A 33 7.24 21.37 -22.18
C GLY A 33 6.65 19.98 -21.90
N CYS A 34 7.25 18.90 -22.43
CA CYS A 34 6.74 17.54 -22.20
C CYS A 34 6.88 17.11 -20.73
N VAL A 35 5.76 17.02 -20.02
CA VAL A 35 5.73 16.73 -18.57
C VAL A 35 6.32 15.36 -18.24
N SER A 36 6.04 14.32 -19.04
CA SER A 36 6.54 12.97 -18.76
C SER A 36 8.06 12.86 -18.89
N CYS A 37 8.66 13.52 -19.90
CA CYS A 37 10.11 13.54 -20.06
C CYS A 37 10.80 14.38 -18.96
N HIS A 38 10.20 15.49 -18.52
CA HIS A 38 10.69 16.26 -17.38
C HIS A 38 10.65 15.46 -16.07
N ALA A 39 9.56 14.72 -15.84
CA ALA A 39 9.43 13.85 -14.67
C ALA A 39 10.47 12.72 -14.69
N ALA A 40 10.57 11.99 -15.81
CA ALA A 40 11.56 10.94 -15.96
C ALA A 40 12.99 11.46 -15.79
N LEU A 41 13.30 12.64 -16.34
CA LEU A 41 14.62 13.25 -16.21
C LEU A 41 14.98 13.54 -14.75
N LYS A 42 14.04 14.06 -13.96
CA LYS A 42 14.25 14.34 -12.53
C LYS A 42 14.56 13.06 -11.75
N ASP A 43 13.84 11.98 -12.04
CA ASP A 43 14.03 10.69 -11.37
C ASP A 43 15.42 10.10 -11.69
N TYR A 44 15.80 10.09 -12.97
CA TYR A 44 17.12 9.59 -13.37
C TYR A 44 18.27 10.49 -12.92
N GLN A 45 18.11 11.81 -12.87
CA GLN A 45 19.11 12.72 -12.29
C GLN A 45 19.36 12.44 -10.81
N SER A 46 18.30 12.09 -10.06
CA SER A 46 18.41 11.73 -8.65
C SER A 46 19.25 10.46 -8.45
N ILE A 47 19.09 9.47 -9.33
CA ILE A 47 19.88 8.23 -9.32
C ILE A 47 21.32 8.50 -9.79
N ALA A 48 21.49 9.29 -10.85
CA ALA A 48 22.81 9.64 -11.40
C ALA A 48 23.67 10.38 -10.36
N ALA A 49 23.06 11.19 -9.49
CA ALA A 49 23.76 11.88 -8.40
C ALA A 49 24.37 10.92 -7.36
N LEU A 50 23.88 9.67 -7.27
CA LEU A 50 24.42 8.65 -6.36
C LEU A 50 25.59 7.86 -6.96
N LEU A 51 25.72 7.81 -8.29
CA LEU A 51 26.77 7.05 -8.98
C LEU A 51 28.19 7.41 -8.51
N PRO A 52 28.56 8.69 -8.29
CA PRO A 52 29.89 9.04 -7.80
C PRO A 52 30.22 8.47 -6.42
N LEU A 53 29.21 8.19 -5.58
CA LEU A 53 29.41 7.63 -4.24
C LEU A 53 29.80 6.14 -4.28
N ALA A 54 29.53 5.45 -5.39
CA ALA A 54 29.94 4.07 -5.61
C ALA A 54 31.37 3.95 -6.16
N LEU A 55 31.98 5.06 -6.61
CA LEU A 55 33.32 5.06 -7.15
C LEU A 55 34.37 5.11 -6.04
N SER A 56 35.51 4.45 -6.25
CA SER A 56 36.64 4.56 -5.33
C SER A 56 37.25 5.97 -5.40
N PRO A 57 37.39 6.69 -4.28
CA PRO A 57 37.97 8.03 -4.30
C PRO A 57 39.45 7.98 -4.64
N ILE A 58 39.87 8.80 -5.61
CA ILE A 58 41.27 9.02 -5.96
C ILE A 58 41.74 10.26 -5.22
N THR A 59 42.91 10.19 -4.56
CA THR A 59 43.48 11.35 -3.85
C THR A 59 43.85 12.44 -4.86
N PRO A 60 43.25 13.64 -4.79
CA PRO A 60 43.59 14.71 -5.70
C PRO A 60 44.97 15.31 -5.36
N PRO A 61 45.66 15.96 -6.32
CA PRO A 61 46.88 16.71 -6.04
C PRO A 61 46.63 17.80 -4.99
N HIS A 62 47.54 17.95 -4.03
CA HIS A 62 47.38 18.89 -2.92
C HIS A 62 47.25 20.37 -3.35
N SER A 63 47.74 20.73 -4.55
CA SER A 63 47.61 22.07 -5.13
C SER A 63 46.21 22.38 -5.64
N LEU A 64 45.41 21.36 -6.00
CA LEU A 64 44.12 21.54 -6.68
C LEU A 64 43.11 22.33 -5.82
N LYS A 65 43.08 22.06 -4.52
CA LYS A 65 42.22 22.79 -3.57
C LYS A 65 42.60 24.27 -3.51
N ALA A 66 43.89 24.59 -3.50
CA ALA A 66 44.36 25.97 -3.47
C ALA A 66 44.00 26.69 -4.77
N THR A 67 44.17 26.04 -5.94
CA THR A 67 43.79 26.59 -7.24
C THR A 67 42.30 26.89 -7.34
N ILE A 68 41.43 25.95 -6.95
CA ILE A 68 39.97 26.15 -7.00
C ILE A 68 39.52 27.27 -6.05
N MET A 69 40.13 27.37 -4.86
CA MET A 69 39.78 28.41 -3.89
C MET A 69 40.28 29.79 -4.31
N ALA A 70 41.42 29.87 -5.01
CA ALA A 70 41.91 31.11 -5.61
C ALA A 70 41.00 31.60 -6.76
N ASP A 71 40.45 30.69 -7.56
CA ASP A 71 39.59 31.05 -8.70
C ASP A 71 38.20 31.59 -8.27
N ARG A 72 37.71 31.13 -7.09
CA ARG A 72 36.46 31.63 -6.49
C ARG A 72 36.58 32.99 -5.83
N ASN A 73 37.79 33.39 -5.48
CA ASN A 73 38.06 34.68 -4.85
C ASN A 73 38.95 35.46 -5.82
N PRO A 74 38.38 36.11 -6.86
CA PRO A 74 39.19 36.92 -7.74
C PRO A 74 39.91 37.93 -6.86
N ALA A 75 41.23 37.77 -6.74
CA ALA A 75 42.06 38.86 -6.27
C ALA A 75 41.69 40.06 -7.13
N PRO A 76 41.56 41.27 -6.54
CA PRO A 76 41.54 42.48 -7.34
C PRO A 76 42.74 42.37 -8.28
N LEU A 77 42.49 42.51 -9.58
CA LEU A 77 43.53 42.59 -10.61
C LEU A 77 44.70 43.38 -10.03
N PRO A 78 45.95 42.87 -10.08
CA PRO A 78 47.10 43.66 -9.68
C PRO A 78 47.06 44.93 -10.52
N ALA A 79 46.72 46.05 -9.89
CA ALA A 79 46.99 47.35 -10.46
C ALA A 79 48.50 47.37 -10.68
N GLU A 80 48.88 47.47 -11.95
CA GLU A 80 50.22 47.71 -12.44
C GLU A 80 51.05 48.46 -11.39
N ALA A 81 52.02 47.77 -10.80
CA ALA A 81 52.93 48.36 -9.84
C ALA A 81 53.77 49.40 -10.58
N ALA A 82 53.42 50.67 -10.41
CA ALA A 82 54.31 51.78 -10.75
C ALA A 82 55.59 51.65 -9.92
N PRO A 83 56.77 51.96 -10.48
CA PRO A 83 58.04 51.84 -9.77
C PRO A 83 58.06 52.82 -8.58
N ASN A 84 58.35 52.27 -7.41
CA ASN A 84 58.62 53.00 -6.19
C ASN A 84 60.01 53.64 -6.31
N GLU A 85 60.07 54.87 -6.84
CA GLU A 85 61.25 55.72 -6.68
C GLU A 85 61.18 56.46 -5.34
N SER A 86 62.21 56.20 -4.56
CA SER A 86 62.45 56.74 -3.23
C SER A 86 62.50 58.26 -3.21
N ALA A 87 61.89 58.81 -2.16
CA ALA A 87 61.91 60.21 -1.81
C ALA A 87 63.34 60.80 -1.82
N ARG A 88 63.59 61.73 -2.75
CA ARG A 88 64.56 62.81 -2.54
C ARG A 88 63.78 64.07 -2.17
N GLN A 89 64.08 64.58 -0.98
CA GLN A 89 63.67 65.91 -0.53
C GLN A 89 64.31 66.96 -1.46
N SER A 90 63.48 67.71 -2.18
CA SER A 90 63.90 68.89 -2.94
C SER A 90 63.03 70.07 -2.50
N LEU A 91 63.31 70.59 -1.31
CA LEU A 91 62.88 71.92 -0.90
C LEU A 91 63.87 72.92 -1.50
N GLU A 92 63.61 73.41 -2.71
CA GLU A 92 63.91 74.79 -3.11
C GLU A 92 62.92 75.18 -4.24
N PRO A 93 62.03 76.16 -4.01
CA PRO A 93 61.13 76.66 -5.05
C PRO A 93 61.91 77.44 -6.11
N GLY A 94 61.84 76.99 -7.37
CA GLY A 94 62.46 77.69 -8.50
C GLY A 94 61.78 79.05 -8.77
N GLU A 95 62.55 79.98 -9.35
CA GLU A 95 62.15 81.36 -9.70
C GLU A 95 60.86 81.47 -10.53
N TRP A 96 60.35 80.35 -11.05
CA TRP A 96 59.12 80.30 -11.80
C TRP A 96 57.83 80.56 -11.00
N MET A 97 57.90 80.41 -9.68
CA MET A 97 56.76 80.67 -8.79
C MET A 97 56.47 82.16 -8.54
N ASN A 98 57.43 83.06 -8.81
CA ASN A 98 57.25 84.51 -8.58
C ASN A 98 56.46 85.24 -9.69
N HIS A 99 56.17 84.57 -10.80
CA HIS A 99 55.37 85.13 -11.91
C HIS A 99 53.96 84.55 -11.98
N LEU A 100 53.65 83.54 -11.17
CA LEU A 100 52.30 82.98 -11.06
C LEU A 100 51.48 83.63 -9.92
N PHE A 101 52.13 84.35 -9.00
CA PHE A 101 51.48 85.01 -7.86
C PHE A 101 51.99 86.44 -7.69
N PRO A 102 51.35 87.46 -8.29
CA PRO A 102 51.70 88.85 -8.03
C PRO A 102 51.37 89.25 -6.58
N PRO A 103 52.08 90.23 -5.99
CA PRO A 103 51.83 90.67 -4.62
C PRO A 103 50.40 91.22 -4.47
N VAL A 104 49.68 90.67 -3.50
CA VAL A 104 48.31 91.06 -3.14
C VAL A 104 48.26 92.52 -2.66
N ALA A 105 47.61 93.38 -3.44
CA ALA A 105 47.07 94.65 -2.95
C ALA A 105 45.75 94.39 -2.20
N PRO A 106 45.47 95.06 -1.07
CA PRO A 106 44.19 94.88 -0.39
C PRO A 106 43.07 95.58 -1.17
N ALA A 107 42.37 94.82 -2.02
CA ALA A 107 41.09 95.22 -2.59
C ALA A 107 39.97 94.93 -1.58
N ARG A 108 39.41 95.99 -0.98
CA ARG A 108 38.17 95.91 -0.21
C ARG A 108 37.00 95.67 -1.17
N SER A 109 36.52 94.44 -1.28
CA SER A 109 35.29 94.09 -2.02
C SER A 109 34.21 93.56 -1.07
N SER A 110 33.04 94.19 -1.09
CA SER A 110 31.93 94.05 -0.11
C SER A 110 30.92 92.92 -0.39
N SER A 111 31.24 91.93 -1.23
CA SER A 111 30.32 90.82 -1.60
C SER A 111 30.62 89.47 -0.93
N LEU A 112 31.71 89.33 -0.18
CA LEU A 112 32.03 88.10 0.57
C LEU A 112 31.00 87.65 1.61
N PRO A 113 30.24 88.52 2.32
CA PRO A 113 29.32 88.02 3.36
C PRO A 113 28.14 87.24 2.79
N TRP A 114 27.71 87.53 1.56
CA TRP A 114 26.58 86.82 0.93
C TRP A 114 26.99 85.45 0.39
N ALA A 115 28.17 85.33 -0.20
CA ALA A 115 28.70 84.06 -0.71
C ALA A 115 28.90 83.01 0.40
N LEU A 116 29.38 83.43 1.57
CA LEU A 116 29.51 82.57 2.75
C LEU A 116 28.14 82.11 3.28
N GLY A 117 27.12 82.98 3.23
CA GLY A 117 25.75 82.64 3.61
C GLY A 117 25.13 81.55 2.73
N PHE A 118 25.29 81.64 1.40
CA PHE A 118 24.80 80.61 0.48
C PHE A 118 25.54 79.27 0.61
N ALA A 119 26.87 79.31 0.83
CA ALA A 119 27.65 78.10 1.07
C ALA A 119 27.20 77.37 2.35
N ALA A 120 26.93 78.11 3.43
CA ALA A 120 26.41 77.54 4.67
C ALA A 120 25.01 76.92 4.48
N LEU A 121 24.11 77.58 3.74
CA LEU A 121 22.78 77.04 3.42
C LEU A 121 22.85 75.76 2.59
N LEU A 122 23.75 75.68 1.61
CA LEU A 122 23.97 74.47 0.81
C LEU A 122 24.47 73.30 1.67
N ILE A 123 25.40 73.53 2.58
CA ILE A 123 25.90 72.48 3.49
C ILE A 123 24.78 71.95 4.39
N VAL A 124 23.93 72.83 4.93
CA VAL A 124 22.79 72.42 5.74
C VAL A 124 21.76 71.65 4.91
N ALA A 125 21.47 72.10 3.69
CA ALA A 125 20.53 71.42 2.80
C ALA A 125 21.03 70.03 2.37
N VAL A 126 22.30 69.93 1.97
CA VAL A 126 22.94 68.65 1.59
C VAL A 126 23.05 67.74 2.81
N GLY A 127 23.47 68.26 3.97
CA GLY A 127 23.52 67.49 5.21
C GLY A 127 22.14 67.00 5.66
N GLY A 128 21.11 67.83 5.54
CA GLY A 128 19.73 67.46 5.79
C GLY A 128 19.19 66.41 4.83
N TYR A 129 19.47 66.55 3.53
CA TYR A 129 19.11 65.54 2.52
C TYR A 129 19.84 64.22 2.75
N PHE A 130 21.13 64.26 3.06
CA PHE A 130 21.93 63.07 3.35
C PHE A 130 21.43 62.37 4.61
N ALA A 131 21.17 63.13 5.69
CA ALA A 131 20.57 62.60 6.92
C ALA A 131 19.18 62.01 6.67
N TRP A 132 18.36 62.66 5.85
CA TRP A 132 17.06 62.13 5.43
C TRP A 132 17.18 60.84 4.62
N SER A 133 18.11 60.78 3.65
CA SER A 133 18.36 59.57 2.85
C SER A 133 18.84 58.40 3.71
N VAL A 134 19.77 58.63 4.63
CA VAL A 134 20.27 57.60 5.55
C VAL A 134 19.19 57.16 6.54
N SER A 135 18.33 58.08 6.99
CA SER A 135 17.22 57.74 7.90
C SER A 135 16.16 56.86 7.22
N THR A 136 15.87 57.12 5.93
CA THR A 136 14.88 56.35 5.16
C THR A 136 15.40 54.95 4.84
N GLU A 137 16.66 54.80 4.42
CA GLU A 137 17.31 53.49 4.20
C GLU A 137 17.34 52.64 5.48
N ARG A 138 17.62 53.26 6.63
CA ARG A 138 17.61 52.55 7.93
C ARG A 138 16.24 52.02 8.30
N SER A 139 15.17 52.79 8.06
CA SER A 139 13.80 52.37 8.36
C SER A 139 13.38 51.14 7.55
N VAL A 140 13.71 51.11 6.26
CA VAL A 140 13.43 49.98 5.36
C VAL A 140 14.28 48.77 5.73
N THR A 141 15.55 48.98 6.08
CA THR A 141 16.44 47.89 6.50
C THR A 141 15.93 47.24 7.80
N THR A 142 15.45 48.03 8.76
CA THR A 142 14.89 47.49 10.01
C THR A 142 13.60 46.69 9.79
N SER A 143 12.71 47.14 8.89
CA SER A 143 11.49 46.38 8.58
C SER A 143 11.80 45.06 7.88
N ASN A 144 12.80 45.04 6.99
CA ASN A 144 13.24 43.81 6.33
C ASN A 144 13.80 42.81 7.34
N ILE A 145 14.66 43.25 8.27
CA ILE A 145 15.19 42.40 9.34
C ILE A 145 14.05 41.82 10.20
N GLN A 146 13.07 42.65 10.58
CA GLN A 146 11.90 42.18 11.34
C GLN A 146 11.06 41.15 10.56
N GLN A 147 10.88 41.34 9.25
CA GLN A 147 10.16 40.40 8.39
C GLN A 147 10.93 39.07 8.23
N LEU A 148 12.26 39.14 8.07
CA LEU A 148 13.13 37.98 8.05
C LEU A 148 13.05 37.21 9.37
N GLU A 149 13.14 37.89 10.51
CA GLU A 149 12.96 37.27 11.83
C GLU A 149 11.57 36.63 12.00
N ALA A 150 10.51 37.28 11.52
CA ALA A 150 9.16 36.74 11.53
C ALA A 150 9.05 35.48 10.66
N SER A 151 9.64 35.49 9.47
CA SER A 151 9.68 34.32 8.57
C SER A 151 10.53 33.17 9.14
N LEU A 152 11.61 33.48 9.85
CA LEU A 152 12.44 32.49 10.56
C LEU A 152 11.66 31.87 11.73
N LYS A 153 10.90 32.68 12.48
CA LYS A 153 10.01 32.19 13.53
C LYS A 153 8.91 31.30 12.95
N GLU A 154 8.29 31.71 11.84
CA GLU A 154 7.25 30.94 11.16
C GLU A 154 7.78 29.61 10.61
N THR A 155 8.95 29.61 9.98
CA THR A 155 9.57 28.37 9.49
C THR A 155 9.98 27.47 10.66
N SER A 156 10.55 28.02 11.74
CA SER A 156 10.87 27.27 12.95
C SER A 156 9.65 26.61 13.57
N THR A 157 8.49 27.28 13.61
CA THR A 157 7.26 26.68 14.15
C THR A 157 6.70 25.62 13.21
N LYS A 158 6.76 25.83 11.88
CA LYS A 158 6.42 24.81 10.89
C LYS A 158 7.28 23.56 11.04
N PHE A 159 8.60 23.71 11.19
CA PHE A 159 9.51 22.59 11.44
C PHE A 159 9.18 21.87 12.74
N ALA A 160 8.93 22.60 13.83
CA ALA A 160 8.53 21.99 15.10
C ALA A 160 7.21 21.23 14.99
N ASN A 161 6.24 21.73 14.23
CA ASN A 161 4.96 21.06 13.99
C ASN A 161 5.14 19.80 13.13
N LEU A 162 5.89 19.88 12.03
CA LEU A 162 6.21 18.72 11.20
C LEU A 162 6.97 17.65 11.98
N GLN A 163 7.89 18.05 12.85
CA GLN A 163 8.63 17.12 13.70
C GLN A 163 7.70 16.41 14.70
N ARG A 164 6.68 17.11 15.24
CA ARG A 164 5.63 16.47 16.06
C ARG A 164 4.78 15.51 15.23
N GLU A 165 4.32 15.91 14.06
CA GLU A 165 3.53 15.05 13.16
C GLU A 165 4.29 13.76 12.80
N VAL A 166 5.58 13.86 12.46
CA VAL A 166 6.43 12.69 12.21
C VAL A 166 6.55 11.83 13.47
N GLY A 167 6.70 12.44 14.65
CA GLY A 167 6.68 11.72 15.93
C GLY A 167 5.38 10.94 16.15
N ASP A 168 4.24 11.57 15.95
CA ASP A 168 2.92 10.95 16.08
C ASP A 168 2.72 9.82 15.06
N GLN A 169 3.17 10.00 13.82
CA GLN A 169 3.18 8.95 12.81
C GLN A 169 4.06 7.76 13.22
N THR A 170 5.26 8.01 13.75
CA THR A 170 6.12 6.91 14.23
C THR A 170 5.50 6.15 15.41
N GLN A 171 4.80 6.85 16.31
CA GLN A 171 4.11 6.24 17.42
C GLN A 171 2.89 5.42 16.97
N SER A 172 2.11 5.92 16.01
CA SER A 172 0.99 5.17 15.44
C SER A 172 1.44 3.92 14.67
N LEU A 173 2.55 3.99 13.93
CA LEU A 173 3.16 2.82 13.29
C LEU A 173 3.64 1.79 14.33
N ALA A 174 4.22 2.24 15.44
CA ALA A 174 4.61 1.35 16.54
C ALA A 174 3.38 0.68 17.19
N ALA A 175 2.29 1.42 17.40
CA ALA A 175 1.04 0.89 17.92
C ALA A 175 0.41 -0.15 16.97
N LEU A 176 0.33 0.15 15.67
CA LEU A 176 -0.15 -0.78 14.64
C LEU A 176 0.71 -2.05 14.57
N ARG A 177 2.03 -1.92 14.69
CA ARG A 177 2.94 -3.08 14.74
C ARG A 177 2.65 -3.96 15.95
N ASN A 178 2.43 -3.36 17.12
CA ASN A 178 2.11 -4.11 18.34
C ASN A 178 0.75 -4.83 18.22
N GLU A 179 -0.26 -4.17 17.64
CA GLU A 179 -1.57 -4.78 17.36
C GLU A 179 -1.45 -5.98 16.41
N LEU A 180 -0.67 -5.85 15.32
CA LEU A 180 -0.43 -6.96 14.39
C LEU A 180 0.32 -8.11 15.06
N GLN A 181 1.29 -7.81 15.93
CA GLN A 181 2.00 -8.82 16.69
C GLN A 181 1.04 -9.57 17.62
N GLN A 182 0.21 -8.84 18.37
CA GLN A 182 -0.79 -9.43 19.26
C GLN A 182 -1.76 -10.33 18.48
N ARG A 183 -2.30 -9.87 17.34
CA ARG A 183 -3.17 -10.68 16.48
C ARG A 183 -2.47 -11.94 15.99
N THR A 184 -1.18 -11.84 15.66
CA THR A 184 -0.41 -13.00 15.22
C THR A 184 -0.27 -14.01 16.36
N ASP A 185 0.04 -13.55 17.57
CA ASP A 185 0.16 -14.39 18.76
C ASP A 185 -1.19 -15.04 19.14
N GLU A 186 -2.30 -14.29 19.07
CA GLU A 186 -3.67 -14.83 19.23
C GLU A 186 -3.98 -15.93 18.20
N THR A 187 -3.56 -15.73 16.93
CA THR A 187 -3.75 -16.77 15.90
C THR A 187 -2.86 -18.00 16.12
N ALA A 188 -1.68 -17.83 16.70
CA ALA A 188 -0.79 -18.94 17.05
C ALA A 188 -1.37 -19.74 18.21
N GLU A 189 -1.85 -19.06 19.26
CA GLU A 189 -2.48 -19.69 20.42
C GLU A 189 -3.75 -20.45 20.04
N THR A 190 -4.64 -19.84 19.24
CA THR A 190 -5.86 -20.51 18.76
C THR A 190 -5.55 -21.72 17.88
N LYS A 191 -4.51 -21.67 17.04
CA LYS A 191 -4.06 -22.84 16.27
C LYS A 191 -3.52 -23.95 17.18
N GLU A 192 -2.76 -23.59 18.21
CA GLU A 192 -2.26 -24.57 19.17
C GLU A 192 -3.41 -25.23 19.95
N GLN A 193 -4.41 -24.46 20.36
CA GLN A 193 -5.64 -24.98 20.96
C GLN A 193 -6.40 -25.92 20.01
N LEU A 194 -6.49 -25.60 18.72
CA LEU A 194 -7.10 -26.48 17.72
C LEU A 194 -6.32 -27.79 17.57
N VAL A 195 -4.99 -27.74 17.47
CA VAL A 195 -4.15 -28.94 17.39
C VAL A 195 -4.29 -29.80 18.65
N GLN A 196 -4.34 -29.20 19.83
CA GLN A 196 -4.59 -29.92 21.08
C GLN A 196 -5.97 -30.59 21.10
N ARG A 197 -7.02 -29.88 20.65
CA ARG A 197 -8.38 -30.43 20.56
C ARG A 197 -8.50 -31.55 19.53
N GLU A 198 -7.84 -31.42 18.39
CA GLU A 198 -7.77 -32.47 17.38
C GLU A 198 -7.06 -33.71 17.93
N ALA A 199 -5.96 -33.55 18.67
CA ALA A 199 -5.28 -34.65 19.34
C ALA A 199 -6.15 -35.31 20.43
N GLU A 200 -6.87 -34.53 21.24
CA GLU A 200 -7.83 -35.04 22.24
C GLU A 200 -8.97 -35.84 21.57
N LEU A 201 -9.50 -35.34 20.46
CA LEU A 201 -10.52 -36.03 19.67
C LEU A 201 -9.98 -37.32 19.06
N GLU A 202 -8.75 -37.33 18.55
CA GLU A 202 -8.15 -38.53 17.97
C GLU A 202 -7.83 -39.58 19.05
N GLU A 203 -7.37 -39.15 20.23
CA GLU A 203 -7.21 -40.05 21.38
C GLU A 203 -8.55 -40.65 21.81
N MET A 204 -9.60 -39.83 21.94
CA MET A 204 -10.95 -40.29 22.26
C MET A 204 -11.47 -41.26 21.19
N ARG A 205 -11.19 -40.99 19.91
CA ARG A 205 -11.52 -41.86 18.78
C ARG A 205 -10.82 -43.21 18.88
N VAL A 206 -9.52 -43.22 19.21
CA VAL A 206 -8.74 -44.45 19.41
C VAL A 206 -9.26 -45.24 20.61
N GLN A 207 -9.62 -44.58 21.71
CA GLN A 207 -10.24 -45.24 22.86
C GLN A 207 -11.60 -45.85 22.49
N LEU A 208 -12.43 -45.11 21.73
CA LEU A 208 -13.69 -45.61 21.20
C LEU A 208 -13.50 -46.75 20.19
N SER A 209 -12.44 -46.74 19.37
CA SER A 209 -12.15 -47.85 18.45
C SER A 209 -11.64 -49.09 19.17
N GLN A 210 -10.82 -48.93 20.21
CA GLN A 210 -10.38 -50.05 21.06
C GLN A 210 -11.56 -50.66 21.82
N ARG A 211 -12.46 -49.82 22.36
CA ARG A 211 -13.72 -50.27 22.98
C ARG A 211 -14.73 -50.81 21.96
N GLY A 212 -14.61 -50.31 20.72
CA GLY A 212 -15.43 -50.58 19.56
C GLY A 212 -14.88 -51.65 18.61
N ASN A 213 -13.88 -52.44 19.02
CA ASN A 213 -13.48 -53.67 18.31
C ASN A 213 -14.63 -54.71 18.20
N THR A 214 -15.84 -54.36 18.64
CA THR A 214 -17.09 -55.05 18.37
C THR A 214 -18.03 -54.38 17.35
N ARG A 215 -17.73 -53.21 16.75
CA ARG A 215 -18.52 -52.59 15.65
C ARG A 215 -17.82 -51.37 15.01
N THR A 216 -17.35 -51.53 13.78
CA THR A 216 -16.91 -50.47 12.85
C THR A 216 -18.00 -49.42 12.62
N VAL A 217 -17.65 -48.13 12.78
CA VAL A 217 -18.48 -46.99 12.38
C VAL A 217 -17.98 -46.54 11.01
N GLU A 218 -18.68 -46.97 9.96
CA GLU A 218 -18.48 -46.53 8.58
C GLU A 218 -19.13 -45.14 8.42
N THR A 219 -18.43 -44.18 7.79
CA THR A 219 -19.05 -42.88 7.47
C THR A 219 -20.05 -43.04 6.32
N PRO A 220 -21.09 -42.19 6.19
CA PRO A 220 -22.05 -42.28 5.08
C PRO A 220 -21.40 -42.21 3.68
N GLN A 221 -20.24 -41.55 3.57
CA GLN A 221 -19.45 -41.47 2.33
C GLN A 221 -18.69 -42.78 2.05
N ASP A 222 -18.12 -43.41 3.08
CA ASP A 222 -17.46 -44.71 2.97
C ASP A 222 -18.45 -45.84 2.65
N GLU A 223 -19.68 -45.76 3.21
CA GLU A 223 -20.76 -46.71 2.93
C GLU A 223 -21.22 -46.62 1.46
N LEU A 224 -21.37 -45.40 0.91
CA LEU A 224 -21.69 -45.21 -0.52
C LEU A 224 -20.56 -45.75 -1.41
N ALA A 225 -19.30 -45.45 -1.09
CA ALA A 225 -18.15 -45.95 -1.85
C ALA A 225 -18.07 -47.47 -1.82
N THR A 226 -18.46 -48.10 -0.71
CA THR A 226 -18.53 -49.56 -0.57
C THR A 226 -19.63 -50.16 -1.45
N LEU A 227 -20.80 -49.51 -1.53
CA LEU A 227 -21.91 -49.99 -2.35
C LEU A 227 -21.68 -49.80 -3.86
N LEU A 228 -21.05 -48.71 -4.28
CA LEU A 228 -20.66 -48.49 -5.69
C LEU A 228 -19.61 -49.49 -6.19
N ARG A 229 -18.82 -50.09 -5.28
CA ARG A 229 -17.86 -51.16 -5.59
C ARG A 229 -18.52 -52.53 -5.74
N VAL A 230 -19.80 -52.70 -5.39
CA VAL A 230 -20.50 -53.97 -5.56
C VAL A 230 -20.93 -54.12 -7.03
N PRO A 231 -20.42 -55.12 -7.77
CA PRO A 231 -20.65 -55.24 -9.22
C PRO A 231 -22.12 -55.49 -9.62
N ASN A 232 -23.01 -55.80 -8.66
CA ASN A 232 -24.41 -56.14 -8.91
C ASN A 232 -25.40 -55.16 -8.23
N ALA A 233 -24.96 -53.95 -7.85
CA ALA A 233 -25.86 -52.97 -7.27
C ALA A 233 -26.89 -52.50 -8.31
N LYS A 234 -28.18 -52.68 -8.02
CA LYS A 234 -29.27 -52.15 -8.83
C LYS A 234 -29.69 -50.79 -8.28
N THR A 235 -29.94 -49.86 -9.19
CA THR A 235 -30.33 -48.48 -8.84
C THR A 235 -31.79 -48.26 -9.21
N VAL A 236 -32.59 -47.71 -8.31
CA VAL A 236 -33.97 -47.28 -8.56
C VAL A 236 -34.06 -45.78 -8.32
N SER A 237 -34.55 -45.03 -9.31
CA SER A 237 -34.73 -43.58 -9.19
C SER A 237 -36.07 -43.25 -8.51
N LEU A 238 -36.03 -42.30 -7.58
CA LEU A 238 -37.18 -41.76 -6.88
C LEU A 238 -37.37 -40.29 -7.27
N THR A 239 -38.60 -39.91 -7.60
CA THR A 239 -38.96 -38.54 -7.99
C THR A 239 -39.95 -37.95 -7.00
N GLY A 240 -39.83 -36.64 -6.79
CA GLY A 240 -40.75 -35.82 -6.01
C GLY A 240 -42.20 -35.92 -6.47
N SER A 241 -43.11 -36.03 -5.51
CA SER A 241 -44.55 -35.86 -5.73
C SER A 241 -44.95 -34.38 -5.77
N ASP A 242 -46.25 -34.08 -5.88
CA ASP A 242 -46.77 -32.72 -5.74
C ASP A 242 -46.40 -32.05 -4.41
N MET A 243 -46.19 -32.84 -3.36
CA MET A 243 -45.80 -32.35 -2.03
C MET A 243 -44.33 -31.91 -1.97
N ALA A 244 -43.49 -32.38 -2.91
CA ALA A 244 -42.08 -32.04 -2.96
C ALA A 244 -41.53 -32.13 -4.39
N LYS A 245 -41.98 -31.22 -5.26
CA LYS A 245 -41.67 -31.22 -6.70
C LYS A 245 -40.18 -31.16 -7.04
N GLN A 246 -39.36 -30.62 -6.13
CA GLN A 246 -37.91 -30.50 -6.29
C GLN A 246 -37.13 -31.63 -5.60
N ALA A 247 -37.81 -32.49 -4.85
CA ALA A 247 -37.18 -33.62 -4.19
C ALA A 247 -36.82 -34.68 -5.22
N ALA A 248 -35.65 -35.27 -5.04
CA ALA A 248 -35.18 -36.38 -5.85
C ALA A 248 -34.41 -37.35 -4.96
N GLY A 249 -34.37 -38.61 -5.35
CA GLY A 249 -33.59 -39.60 -4.65
C GLY A 249 -33.23 -40.78 -5.52
N PHE A 250 -32.35 -41.62 -5.00
CA PHE A 250 -32.08 -42.92 -5.59
C PHE A 250 -31.88 -43.96 -4.49
N LEU A 251 -32.32 -45.16 -4.80
CA LEU A 251 -32.13 -46.34 -3.97
C LEU A 251 -31.08 -47.22 -4.65
N LEU A 252 -30.02 -47.54 -3.93
CA LEU A 252 -29.06 -48.58 -4.30
C LEU A 252 -29.38 -49.82 -3.48
N TYR A 253 -29.52 -50.97 -4.13
CA TYR A 253 -29.69 -52.23 -3.42
C TYR A 253 -28.81 -53.34 -3.98
N ASP A 254 -28.39 -54.22 -3.07
CA ASP A 254 -27.68 -55.46 -3.39
C ASP A 254 -28.59 -56.66 -3.09
N SER A 255 -28.97 -57.40 -4.13
CA SER A 255 -29.77 -58.62 -4.02
C SER A 255 -29.12 -59.72 -3.17
N ARG A 256 -27.78 -59.74 -3.06
CA ARG A 256 -27.04 -60.77 -2.32
C ARG A 256 -26.96 -60.46 -0.83
N THR A 257 -26.60 -59.23 -0.47
CA THR A 257 -26.47 -58.82 0.94
C THR A 257 -27.76 -58.27 1.54
N GLN A 258 -28.79 -58.06 0.72
CA GLN A 258 -30.07 -57.45 1.10
C GLN A 258 -29.90 -56.07 1.77
N LYS A 259 -28.80 -55.39 1.43
CA LYS A 259 -28.53 -54.02 1.88
C LYS A 259 -29.18 -53.05 0.91
N VAL A 260 -29.84 -52.04 1.47
CA VAL A 260 -30.48 -50.96 0.73
C VAL A 260 -29.96 -49.64 1.25
N TRP A 261 -29.59 -48.75 0.35
CA TRP A 261 -29.16 -47.41 0.66
C TRP A 261 -30.03 -46.41 -0.09
N LEU A 262 -30.67 -45.52 0.65
CA LEU A 262 -31.45 -44.42 0.13
C LEU A 262 -30.62 -43.15 0.23
N TYR A 263 -30.53 -42.45 -0.90
CA TYR A 263 -30.13 -41.05 -0.95
C TYR A 263 -31.31 -40.21 -1.37
N SER A 264 -31.52 -39.12 -0.66
CA SER A 264 -32.52 -38.14 -1.05
C SER A 264 -32.01 -36.72 -0.84
N ILE A 265 -32.33 -35.85 -1.80
CA ILE A 265 -31.99 -34.44 -1.81
C ILE A 265 -33.26 -33.61 -1.92
N ASN A 266 -33.19 -32.37 -1.42
CA ASN A 266 -34.27 -31.38 -1.50
C ASN A 266 -35.61 -31.87 -0.91
N LEU A 267 -35.56 -32.81 0.03
CA LEU A 267 -36.72 -33.14 0.85
C LEU A 267 -36.86 -32.06 1.95
N PRO A 268 -38.09 -31.61 2.24
CA PRO A 268 -38.33 -30.66 3.33
C PRO A 268 -37.86 -31.20 4.67
N GLU A 269 -37.42 -30.31 5.56
CA GLU A 269 -37.08 -30.64 6.94
C GLU A 269 -38.26 -31.34 7.63
N SER A 270 -37.95 -32.36 8.43
CA SER A 270 -38.95 -33.14 9.16
C SER A 270 -39.49 -32.32 10.34
N PRO A 271 -40.78 -31.89 10.35
CA PRO A 271 -41.33 -31.17 11.49
C PRO A 271 -41.22 -31.96 12.80
N ALA A 272 -41.14 -31.26 13.93
CA ALA A 272 -41.06 -31.89 15.24
C ALA A 272 -42.21 -32.88 15.45
N GLY A 273 -41.89 -34.13 15.78
CA GLY A 273 -42.88 -35.21 15.96
C GLY A 273 -43.21 -36.01 14.70
N THR A 274 -42.49 -35.80 13.60
CA THR A 274 -42.63 -36.57 12.36
C THR A 274 -41.30 -37.21 11.93
N THR A 275 -41.37 -38.19 11.04
CA THR A 275 -40.23 -38.89 10.43
C THR A 275 -40.60 -39.34 9.02
N TYR A 276 -39.64 -39.36 8.11
CA TYR A 276 -39.85 -39.95 6.79
C TYR A 276 -39.76 -41.47 6.88
N GLN A 277 -40.62 -42.17 6.16
CA GLN A 277 -40.64 -43.62 6.11
C GLN A 277 -40.60 -44.11 4.67
N LEU A 278 -39.66 -45.01 4.39
CA LEU A 278 -39.50 -45.67 3.09
C LEU A 278 -40.34 -46.95 3.04
N TRP A 279 -41.07 -47.12 1.94
CA TRP A 279 -41.97 -48.24 1.70
C TRP A 279 -41.58 -49.02 0.44
N ALA A 280 -41.65 -50.34 0.52
CA ALA A 280 -41.62 -51.25 -0.62
C ALA A 280 -43.04 -51.71 -0.93
N ILE A 281 -43.52 -51.41 -2.13
CA ILE A 281 -44.89 -51.70 -2.56
C ILE A 281 -44.87 -52.99 -3.38
N HIS A 282 -45.49 -54.03 -2.83
CA HIS A 282 -45.75 -55.31 -3.50
C HIS A 282 -47.24 -55.40 -3.82
N ASP A 283 -47.98 -56.25 -3.11
CA ASP A 283 -49.45 -56.21 -3.03
C ASP A 283 -49.94 -55.36 -1.85
N LYS A 284 -49.09 -55.19 -0.82
CA LYS A 284 -49.30 -54.27 0.31
C LYS A 284 -47.98 -53.49 0.58
N PRO A 285 -48.04 -52.24 1.06
CA PRO A 285 -46.86 -51.49 1.45
C PRO A 285 -46.17 -52.13 2.65
N VAL A 286 -44.87 -52.39 2.53
CA VAL A 286 -44.02 -52.91 3.62
C VAL A 286 -43.04 -51.82 4.02
N SER A 287 -42.97 -51.52 5.32
CA SER A 287 -42.02 -50.56 5.88
C SER A 287 -40.59 -51.08 5.75
N ILE A 288 -39.73 -50.30 5.09
CA ILE A 288 -38.30 -50.59 4.94
C ILE A 288 -37.49 -49.94 6.07
N GLY A 289 -37.85 -48.72 6.46
CA GLY A 289 -37.16 -47.99 7.52
C GLY A 289 -37.60 -46.53 7.61
N THR A 290 -37.25 -45.89 8.71
CA THR A 290 -37.53 -44.48 8.97
C THR A 290 -36.24 -43.66 9.04
N PHE A 291 -36.32 -42.39 8.63
CA PHE A 291 -35.21 -41.45 8.66
C PHE A 291 -35.73 -40.02 8.88
N SER A 292 -34.87 -39.14 9.35
CA SER A 292 -35.19 -37.73 9.58
C SER A 292 -34.20 -36.85 8.83
N ILE A 293 -34.66 -35.65 8.48
CA ILE A 293 -33.88 -34.66 7.74
C ILE A 293 -33.81 -33.40 8.57
N ASP A 294 -32.58 -33.00 8.90
CA ASP A 294 -32.28 -31.73 9.54
C ASP A 294 -31.96 -30.67 8.47
N THR A 295 -32.22 -29.40 8.80
CA THR A 295 -32.10 -28.24 7.90
C THR A 295 -30.81 -28.25 7.06
N GLY A 296 -30.96 -28.19 5.73
CA GLY A 296 -29.86 -28.01 4.79
C GLY A 296 -29.04 -29.26 4.44
N LYS A 297 -29.44 -30.47 4.87
CA LYS A 297 -28.69 -31.70 4.61
C LYS A 297 -29.39 -32.64 3.63
N ALA A 298 -28.60 -33.35 2.84
CA ALA A 298 -29.07 -34.54 2.12
C ALA A 298 -29.38 -35.65 3.13
N ALA A 299 -30.48 -36.39 2.91
CA ALA A 299 -30.81 -37.51 3.77
C ALA A 299 -30.16 -38.79 3.25
N HIS A 300 -29.63 -39.57 4.20
CA HIS A 300 -29.08 -40.88 3.96
C HIS A 300 -29.77 -41.89 4.88
N LEU A 301 -30.27 -42.98 4.33
CA LEU A 301 -30.76 -44.11 5.11
C LEU A 301 -30.11 -45.38 4.60
N LEU A 302 -29.26 -46.00 5.42
CA LEU A 302 -28.78 -47.35 5.19
C LEU A 302 -29.64 -48.33 5.97
N VAL A 303 -30.34 -49.22 5.25
CA VAL A 303 -31.03 -50.36 5.85
C VAL A 303 -30.25 -51.64 5.57
N LYS A 304 -29.72 -52.24 6.64
CA LYS A 304 -28.77 -53.37 6.55
C LYS A 304 -29.41 -54.71 6.17
N LYS A 305 -30.73 -54.86 6.29
CA LYS A 305 -31.44 -56.10 5.92
C LYS A 305 -32.90 -55.83 5.58
N VAL A 306 -33.24 -55.91 4.30
CA VAL A 306 -34.62 -55.77 3.81
C VAL A 306 -35.04 -57.05 3.11
N PRO A 307 -35.76 -57.96 3.79
CA PRO A 307 -36.34 -59.14 3.14
C PRO A 307 -37.28 -58.70 2.02
N SER A 308 -37.21 -59.37 0.86
CA SER A 308 -38.10 -59.15 -0.28
C SER A 308 -38.02 -57.80 -1.00
N PHE A 309 -36.99 -56.97 -0.79
CA PHE A 309 -36.82 -55.73 -1.58
C PHE A 309 -36.82 -55.98 -3.10
N ALA A 310 -36.32 -57.14 -3.54
CA ALA A 310 -36.19 -57.49 -4.95
C ALA A 310 -37.52 -57.72 -5.68
N ASP A 311 -38.60 -58.03 -4.94
CA ASP A 311 -39.92 -58.34 -5.51
C ASP A 311 -40.85 -57.12 -5.54
N ALA A 312 -40.37 -55.96 -5.04
CA ALA A 312 -41.14 -54.74 -4.96
C ALA A 312 -41.39 -54.17 -6.35
N LYS A 313 -42.65 -53.83 -6.64
CA LYS A 313 -43.08 -53.21 -7.89
C LYS A 313 -42.82 -51.70 -7.90
N ALA A 314 -42.88 -51.07 -6.75
CA ALA A 314 -42.65 -49.64 -6.58
C ALA A 314 -42.13 -49.31 -5.18
N PHE A 315 -41.58 -48.10 -5.04
CA PHE A 315 -41.12 -47.54 -3.77
C PHE A 315 -41.74 -46.18 -3.54
N ALA A 316 -42.00 -45.87 -2.27
CA ALA A 316 -42.53 -44.58 -1.87
C ALA A 316 -41.91 -44.11 -0.55
N VAL A 317 -41.78 -42.80 -0.38
CA VAL A 317 -41.41 -42.18 0.90
C VAL A 317 -42.57 -41.31 1.36
N SER A 318 -43.10 -41.55 2.56
CA SER A 318 -44.12 -40.72 3.19
C SER A 318 -43.61 -40.05 4.46
N LEU A 319 -44.27 -38.97 4.87
CA LEU A 319 -44.02 -38.30 6.15
C LEU A 319 -44.99 -38.84 7.20
N GLU A 320 -44.50 -39.61 8.16
CA GLU A 320 -45.28 -40.29 9.19
C GLU A 320 -45.01 -39.68 10.58
N PRO A 321 -45.85 -39.93 11.59
CA PRO A 321 -45.55 -39.56 12.97
C PRO A 321 -44.29 -40.28 13.50
N SER A 322 -43.62 -39.67 14.48
CA SER A 322 -42.42 -40.26 15.13
C SER A 322 -42.64 -41.70 15.55
N GLY A 323 -41.70 -42.57 15.19
CA GLY A 323 -41.79 -44.02 15.42
C GLY A 323 -42.30 -44.83 14.22
N GLY A 324 -42.76 -44.15 13.16
CA GLY A 324 -43.24 -44.78 11.94
C GLY A 324 -44.59 -45.48 12.11
N ARG A 325 -45.08 -46.06 11.02
CA ARG A 325 -46.36 -46.78 10.96
C ARG A 325 -46.21 -48.16 10.33
N PRO A 326 -47.14 -49.09 10.61
CA PRO A 326 -47.21 -50.38 9.91
C PRO A 326 -47.78 -50.26 8.50
N GLN A 327 -48.50 -49.18 8.19
CA GLN A 327 -49.04 -48.84 6.88
C GLN A 327 -48.90 -47.32 6.65
N PRO A 328 -48.73 -46.86 5.40
CA PRO A 328 -48.58 -45.44 5.09
C PRO A 328 -49.87 -44.69 5.46
N THR A 329 -49.75 -43.69 6.33
CA THR A 329 -50.87 -42.83 6.74
C THR A 329 -50.68 -41.37 6.34
N GLY A 330 -49.44 -40.97 6.08
CA GLY A 330 -49.07 -39.62 5.73
C GLY A 330 -48.99 -39.35 4.23
N PRO A 331 -48.82 -38.08 3.85
CA PRO A 331 -48.59 -37.68 2.46
C PRO A 331 -47.30 -38.27 1.91
N ILE A 332 -47.32 -38.70 0.65
CA ILE A 332 -46.17 -39.26 -0.08
C ILE A 332 -45.35 -38.12 -0.69
N TYR A 333 -44.04 -38.13 -0.48
CA TYR A 333 -43.07 -37.13 -0.94
C TYR A 333 -42.21 -37.61 -2.10
N LEU A 334 -41.84 -38.89 -2.12
CA LEU A 334 -41.08 -39.51 -3.21
C LEU A 334 -41.80 -40.77 -3.70
N LEU A 335 -41.76 -41.01 -5.01
CA LEU A 335 -42.26 -42.22 -5.66
C LEU A 335 -41.23 -42.72 -6.67
N SER A 336 -41.09 -44.05 -6.79
CA SER A 336 -40.25 -44.66 -7.82
C SER A 336 -40.89 -44.50 -9.19
N GLN A 337 -40.06 -44.21 -10.19
CA GLN A 337 -40.50 -44.32 -11.59
C GLN A 337 -40.48 -45.79 -12.01
N SER A 338 -41.56 -46.24 -12.66
CA SER A 338 -41.73 -47.58 -13.23
C SER A 338 -40.90 -47.78 -14.48
#